data_AF-A0A1C5U404-F1
#
_entry.id   AF-A0A1C5U404-F1
#
_cell.length_a   1.000
_cell.length_b   1.000
_cell.length_c   1.000
_cell.angle_alpha   90.00
_cell.angle_beta   90.00
_cell.angle_gamma   90.00
#
_symmetry.space_group_name_H-M   'P 1'
#
loop_
_entity.id
_entity.type
_entity.pdbx_description
1 polymer ?
#
loop_
_entity_poly.entity_id
_entity_poly.type
_entity_poly.pdbx_seq_one_letter_code
_entity_poly.pdbx_strand_id
1 'polypeptide(L)'
;MADIKDLYGQISKILEVQGYKEFLERAETLYYDESGNDKHLIIKREKLNTNYDAVFILGGVQSEDSLSIDELKDSLGIERTKELKAKNDLKGSFLDILKKAKVTNVLTLIEKNGWHIHFNAVQILYYGFVDIIDSIEGLDADSYEFKAVLYDVLKTTPDATVAHFKKYKYPNIKDAEIKDFIKGILYFVNQSINADATKSLICPHKLFLKQCLENARNQKNLIFIQDETPHEWVKDYLQFYRQEIITFRHKTLLFDEEKQVQARLSSENLKYEGKALCHYSFCDSSTNAMIQLSDYIVGILRKYFMFLDRLQPKVDADIDSFDKVQMKNFELLNKILKRSLQYNPLFIHTIMSVHCKKKMDLYIDKYGED
;
A
#
# COMPACT_ATOMS: atom_id res chain seq x y z
N MET A 1 13.54 -17.10 18.00
CA MET A 1 14.50 -17.18 16.88
C MET A 1 13.75 -17.73 15.69
N ALA A 2 13.57 -16.95 14.63
CA ALA A 2 12.92 -17.38 13.41
C ALA A 2 13.99 -17.57 12.33
N ASP A 3 14.24 -18.82 11.92
CA ASP A 3 14.99 -19.09 10.70
C ASP A 3 14.02 -18.97 9.52
N ILE A 4 14.31 -18.05 8.60
CA ILE A 4 13.44 -17.70 7.49
C ILE A 4 13.67 -18.57 6.26
N LYS A 5 14.54 -19.59 6.32
CA LYS A 5 14.88 -20.45 5.18
C LYS A 5 13.65 -20.99 4.45
N ASP A 6 12.72 -21.59 5.19
CA ASP A 6 11.55 -22.24 4.59
C ASP A 6 10.61 -21.21 3.94
N LEU A 7 10.37 -20.09 4.62
CA LEU A 7 9.58 -18.98 4.10
C LEU A 7 10.20 -18.39 2.84
N TYR A 8 11.51 -18.13 2.86
CA TYR A 8 12.24 -17.64 1.69
C TYR A 8 12.20 -18.66 0.54
N GLY A 9 12.33 -19.96 0.84
CA GLY A 9 12.20 -21.03 -0.15
C GLY A 9 10.83 -21.07 -0.82
N GLN A 10 9.75 -20.83 -0.06
CA GLN A 10 8.40 -20.70 -0.61
C GLN A 10 8.26 -19.48 -1.52
N ILE A 11 8.72 -18.31 -1.06
CA ILE A 11 8.72 -17.06 -1.86
C ILE A 11 9.50 -17.26 -3.16
N SER A 12 10.73 -17.77 -3.07
CA SER A 12 11.61 -18.04 -4.21
C SER A 12 10.95 -18.99 -5.22
N LYS A 13 10.30 -20.06 -4.75
CA LYS A 13 9.59 -21.01 -5.62
C LYS A 13 8.39 -20.38 -6.33
N ILE A 14 7.60 -19.55 -5.63
CA ILE A 14 6.46 -18.83 -6.23
C ILE A 14 6.97 -17.89 -7.33
N LEU A 15 8.01 -17.11 -7.04
CA LEU A 15 8.62 -16.18 -7.99
C LEU A 15 9.30 -16.91 -9.15
N GLU A 16 9.85 -18.11 -8.95
CA GLU A 16 10.38 -18.97 -10.01
C GLU A 16 9.28 -19.40 -10.99
N VAL A 17 8.12 -19.81 -10.48
CA VAL A 17 6.95 -20.16 -11.33
C VAL A 17 6.45 -18.94 -12.12
N GLN A 18 6.57 -17.74 -11.56
CA GLN A 18 6.22 -16.49 -12.23
C GLN A 18 7.30 -15.98 -13.21
N GLY A 19 8.47 -16.63 -13.27
CA GLY A 19 9.60 -16.18 -14.11
C GLY A 19 10.39 -15.00 -13.54
N TYR A 20 10.26 -14.73 -12.23
CA TYR A 20 10.86 -13.57 -11.56
C TYR A 20 12.05 -13.90 -10.64
N LYS A 21 12.50 -15.15 -10.61
CA LYS A 21 13.61 -15.59 -9.74
C LYS A 21 14.90 -14.80 -9.96
N GLU A 22 15.27 -14.52 -11.20
CA GLU A 22 16.50 -13.75 -11.47
C GLU A 22 16.47 -12.35 -10.85
N PHE A 23 15.31 -11.67 -10.85
CA PHE A 23 15.16 -10.34 -10.28
C PHE A 23 15.26 -10.33 -8.75
N LEU A 24 14.84 -11.43 -8.11
CA LEU A 24 14.97 -11.65 -6.67
C LEU A 24 16.45 -11.78 -6.25
N GLU A 25 17.27 -12.41 -7.09
CA GLU A 25 18.67 -12.77 -6.79
C GLU A 25 19.68 -11.67 -7.17
N ARG A 26 19.27 -10.65 -7.94
CA ARG A 26 20.12 -9.49 -8.28
C ARG A 26 20.60 -8.75 -7.02
N ALA A 27 21.87 -8.38 -7.00
CA ALA A 27 22.42 -7.43 -6.04
C ALA A 27 22.11 -6.01 -6.50
N GLU A 28 21.34 -5.29 -5.70
CA GLU A 28 20.90 -3.91 -5.94
C GLU A 28 20.84 -3.19 -4.59
N THR A 29 20.92 -1.86 -4.57
CA THR A 29 20.75 -1.06 -3.33
C THR A 29 19.41 -0.33 -3.33
N LEU A 30 18.61 -0.61 -2.30
CA LEU A 30 17.25 -0.10 -2.10
C LEU A 30 17.19 0.84 -0.90
N TYR A 31 16.71 2.06 -1.10
CA TYR A 31 16.54 3.06 -0.05
C TYR A 31 15.05 3.18 0.33
N TYR A 32 14.77 3.18 1.62
CA TYR A 32 13.42 3.11 2.16
C TYR A 32 13.11 4.26 3.10
N ASP A 33 11.90 4.79 2.98
CA ASP A 33 11.19 5.51 4.02
C ASP A 33 9.73 5.00 4.08
N GLU A 34 8.99 5.40 5.11
CA GLU A 34 7.58 5.08 5.28
C GLU A 34 6.66 6.30 5.10
N SER A 35 5.49 6.07 4.53
CA SER A 35 4.51 7.13 4.35
C SER A 35 3.56 7.24 5.54
N GLY A 36 3.39 8.44 6.08
CA GLY A 36 2.45 8.69 7.18
C GLY A 36 3.00 8.25 8.53
N ASN A 37 2.23 8.49 9.60
CA ASN A 37 2.65 8.19 10.98
C ASN A 37 1.82 7.07 11.63
N ASP A 38 0.85 6.52 10.90
CA ASP A 38 -0.01 5.45 11.38
C ASP A 38 0.80 4.16 11.41
N LYS A 39 0.77 3.45 12.55
CA LYS A 39 1.58 2.22 12.74
C LYS A 39 0.75 0.96 12.83
N HIS A 40 -0.57 1.11 12.86
CA HIS A 40 -1.60 0.08 12.96
C HIS A 40 -2.97 0.71 12.66
N LEU A 41 -4.00 -0.10 12.40
CA LEU A 41 -5.39 0.38 12.26
C LEU A 41 -6.21 -0.11 13.44
N ILE A 42 -6.67 0.82 14.28
CA ILE A 42 -7.44 0.50 15.48
C ILE A 42 -8.67 1.40 15.59
N ILE A 43 -9.72 0.92 16.28
CA ILE A 43 -10.78 1.80 16.77
C ILE A 43 -10.32 2.38 18.11
N LYS A 44 -10.16 3.71 18.15
CA LYS A 44 -9.89 4.45 19.40
C LYS A 44 -11.13 5.25 19.77
N ARG A 45 -11.77 4.86 20.88
CA ARG A 45 -13.06 5.41 21.36
C ARG A 45 -14.18 5.12 20.36
N GLU A 46 -14.50 6.08 19.48
CA GLU A 46 -15.62 6.01 18.53
C GLU A 46 -15.18 6.12 17.07
N LYS A 47 -13.87 6.27 16.79
CA LYS A 47 -13.36 6.54 15.45
C LYS A 47 -12.11 5.70 15.16
N LEU A 48 -11.81 5.51 13.88
CA LEU A 48 -10.51 5.00 13.46
C LEU A 48 -9.42 6.01 13.82
N ASN A 49 -8.21 5.52 14.05
CA ASN A 49 -7.04 6.33 14.33
C ASN A 49 -6.46 7.02 13.08
N THR A 50 -6.92 6.66 11.87
CA THR A 50 -6.52 7.24 10.59
C THR A 50 -7.74 7.49 9.68
N ASN A 51 -7.50 8.09 8.51
CA ASN A 51 -8.53 8.37 7.52
C ASN A 51 -8.96 7.11 6.74
N TYR A 52 -10.17 7.13 6.19
CA TYR A 52 -10.74 6.01 5.44
C TYR A 52 -10.11 5.75 4.06
N ASP A 53 -9.27 6.67 3.59
CA ASP A 53 -8.46 6.56 2.37
C ASP A 53 -6.98 6.36 2.69
N ALA A 54 -6.64 5.96 3.92
CA ALA A 54 -5.26 5.77 4.34
C ALA A 54 -4.56 4.68 3.50
N VAL A 55 -3.44 5.09 2.92
CA VAL A 55 -2.47 4.21 2.26
C VAL A 55 -1.16 4.32 3.03
N PHE A 56 -0.60 3.18 3.40
CA PHE A 56 0.75 3.04 3.92
C PHE A 56 1.66 2.61 2.78
N ILE A 57 2.85 3.18 2.69
CA ILE A 57 3.84 2.84 1.68
C ILE A 57 5.17 2.71 2.39
N LEU A 58 5.85 1.60 2.16
CA LEU A 58 7.24 1.39 2.55
C LEU A 58 8.04 1.25 1.27
N GLY A 59 8.98 2.15 1.01
CA GLY A 59 9.73 2.14 -0.25
C GLY A 59 10.53 3.42 -0.47
N GLY A 60 10.93 3.64 -1.70
CA GLY A 60 11.75 4.77 -2.07
C GLY A 60 12.39 4.59 -3.43
N VAL A 61 13.71 4.80 -3.48
CA VAL A 61 14.49 4.82 -4.72
C VAL A 61 15.51 3.68 -4.69
N GLN A 62 15.64 2.96 -5.80
CA GLN A 62 16.78 2.10 -6.05
C GLN A 62 17.85 2.90 -6.79
N SER A 63 19.09 2.77 -6.32
CA SER A 63 20.25 3.36 -6.98
C SER A 63 21.54 2.65 -6.57
N GLU A 64 22.43 2.42 -7.53
CA GLU A 64 23.79 1.92 -7.27
C GLU A 64 24.77 3.04 -6.90
N ASP A 65 24.46 4.29 -7.27
CA ASP A 65 25.24 5.49 -6.92
C ASP A 65 24.49 6.32 -5.87
N SER A 66 25.19 6.92 -4.90
CA SER A 66 24.59 7.80 -3.90
C SER A 66 24.93 9.26 -4.16
N LEU A 67 23.97 10.16 -3.97
CA LEU A 67 24.27 11.59 -3.89
C LEU A 67 24.72 11.99 -2.48
N SER A 68 25.61 12.97 -2.43
CA SER A 68 25.75 13.81 -1.25
C SER A 68 24.52 14.69 -1.04
N ILE A 69 24.35 15.16 0.20
CA ILE A 69 23.29 16.12 0.55
C ILE A 69 23.36 17.40 -0.29
N ASP A 70 24.56 17.89 -0.56
CA ASP A 70 24.77 19.11 -1.34
C ASP A 70 24.41 18.90 -2.82
N GLU A 71 24.79 17.77 -3.42
CA GLU A 71 24.41 17.43 -4.80
C GLU A 71 22.89 17.29 -4.97
N LEU A 72 22.20 16.69 -4.00
CA LEU A 72 20.74 16.62 -3.99
C LEU A 72 20.14 18.03 -3.96
N LYS A 73 20.60 18.89 -3.04
CA LYS A 73 20.05 20.24 -2.88
C LYS A 73 20.32 21.13 -4.08
N ASP A 74 21.52 21.06 -4.63
CA ASP A 74 21.91 21.79 -5.83
C ASP A 74 21.06 21.32 -7.03
N SER A 75 20.79 20.01 -7.15
CA SER A 75 19.91 19.45 -8.20
C SER A 75 18.44 19.88 -8.06
N LEU A 76 17.97 20.12 -6.84
CA LEU A 76 16.58 20.50 -6.57
C LEU A 76 16.37 22.03 -6.50
N GLY A 77 17.45 22.82 -6.49
CA GLY A 77 17.41 24.26 -6.27
C GLY A 77 16.97 24.64 -4.85
N ILE A 78 17.33 23.83 -3.84
CA ILE A 78 16.97 24.02 -2.44
C ILE A 78 18.16 24.62 -1.68
N GLU A 79 17.88 25.52 -0.73
CA GLU A 79 18.90 26.05 0.18
C GLU A 79 19.62 24.93 0.95
N ARG A 80 20.95 25.01 1.03
CA ARG A 80 21.81 23.99 1.68
C ARG A 80 21.48 23.72 3.15
N THR A 81 20.78 24.61 3.83
CA THR A 81 20.39 24.46 5.25
C THR A 81 19.07 23.73 5.47
N LYS A 82 18.25 23.53 4.43
CA LYS A 82 16.93 22.91 4.55
C LYS A 82 16.96 21.45 4.12
N GLU A 83 16.54 20.57 5.00
CA GLU A 83 16.29 19.16 4.67
C GLU A 83 15.09 19.05 3.70
N LEU A 84 15.20 18.15 2.73
CA LEU A 84 14.06 17.77 1.89
C LEU A 84 13.14 16.88 2.74
N LYS A 85 11.92 17.35 3.03
CA LYS A 85 10.93 16.60 3.82
C LYS A 85 9.55 16.65 3.17
N ALA A 86 8.96 15.49 2.90
CA ALA A 86 7.66 15.34 2.28
C ALA A 86 6.56 16.11 3.03
N LYS A 87 6.54 16.02 4.36
CA LYS A 87 5.53 16.70 5.22
C LYS A 87 5.45 18.21 5.00
N ASN A 88 6.58 18.85 4.66
CA ASN A 88 6.66 20.29 4.49
C ASN A 88 6.28 20.70 3.06
N ASP A 89 6.78 19.93 2.10
CA ASP A 89 6.73 20.28 0.68
C ASP A 89 5.49 19.73 -0.03
N LEU A 90 4.97 18.59 0.38
CA LEU A 90 3.84 17.89 -0.25
C LEU A 90 2.52 18.17 0.48
N LYS A 91 2.24 19.43 0.81
CA LYS A 91 0.92 19.85 1.32
C LYS A 91 -0.15 19.84 0.22
N GLY A 92 -1.37 19.43 0.56
CA GLY A 92 -2.52 19.37 -0.36
C GLY A 92 -2.80 17.97 -0.93
N SER A 93 -3.75 17.91 -1.86
CA SER A 93 -4.12 16.72 -2.64
C SER A 93 -3.04 16.35 -3.67
N PHE A 94 -3.24 15.23 -4.39
CA PHE A 94 -2.38 14.86 -5.50
C PHE A 94 -2.31 15.95 -6.58
N LEU A 95 -3.47 16.52 -6.92
CA LEU A 95 -3.58 17.62 -7.90
C LEU A 95 -2.74 18.84 -7.47
N ASP A 96 -2.76 19.17 -6.18
CA ASP A 96 -2.03 20.32 -5.64
C ASP A 96 -0.50 20.11 -5.71
N ILE A 97 -0.02 18.90 -5.43
CA ILE A 97 1.41 18.61 -5.48
C ILE A 97 1.94 18.52 -6.90
N LEU A 98 1.12 18.07 -7.86
CA LEU A 98 1.49 18.02 -9.27
C LEU A 98 1.79 19.39 -9.87
N LYS A 99 1.35 20.50 -9.25
CA LYS A 99 1.68 21.87 -9.68
C LYS A 99 3.07 22.36 -9.19
N LYS A 100 3.73 21.60 -8.32
CA LYS A 100 4.94 22.07 -7.63
C LYS A 100 6.18 21.81 -8.46
N ALA A 101 6.96 22.86 -8.72
CA ALA A 101 8.26 22.77 -9.39
C ALA A 101 9.21 21.78 -8.68
N LYS A 102 9.15 21.69 -7.35
CA LYS A 102 9.97 20.72 -6.59
C LYS A 102 9.63 19.27 -6.92
N VAL A 103 8.35 18.94 -7.18
CA VAL A 103 7.96 17.60 -7.66
C VAL A 103 8.55 17.35 -9.04
N THR A 104 8.48 18.33 -9.95
CA THR A 104 9.15 18.25 -11.27
C THR A 104 10.63 17.96 -11.13
N ASN A 105 11.34 18.73 -10.30
CA ASN A 105 12.79 18.58 -10.12
C ASN A 105 13.17 17.19 -9.56
N VAL A 106 12.43 16.70 -8.56
CA VAL A 106 12.64 15.36 -7.98
C VAL A 106 12.43 14.26 -9.02
N LEU A 107 11.32 14.29 -9.74
CA LEU A 107 11.03 13.27 -10.74
C LEU A 107 12.02 13.33 -11.91
N THR A 108 12.41 14.53 -12.36
CA THR A 108 13.43 14.72 -13.41
C THR A 108 14.81 14.22 -12.96
N LEU A 109 15.15 14.38 -11.67
CA LEU A 109 16.39 13.84 -11.12
C LEU A 109 16.42 12.31 -11.19
N ILE A 110 15.33 11.63 -10.83
CA ILE A 110 15.21 10.17 -10.92
C ILE A 110 15.26 9.71 -12.39
N GLU A 111 14.55 10.41 -13.28
CA GLU A 111 14.57 10.09 -14.71
C GLU A 111 15.99 10.18 -15.28
N LYS A 112 16.67 11.31 -15.05
CA LYS A 112 17.99 11.63 -15.60
C LYS A 112 19.08 10.65 -15.15
N ASN A 113 19.04 10.21 -13.90
CA ASN A 113 20.03 9.27 -13.36
C ASN A 113 19.70 7.80 -13.66
N GLY A 114 18.57 7.51 -14.33
CA GLY A 114 18.16 6.13 -14.59
C GLY A 114 17.72 5.36 -13.34
N TRP A 115 17.50 6.03 -12.21
CA TRP A 115 17.10 5.38 -10.97
C TRP A 115 15.68 4.84 -11.02
N HIS A 116 15.38 3.85 -10.19
CA HIS A 116 14.08 3.20 -10.18
C HIS A 116 13.34 3.49 -8.88
N ILE A 117 12.01 3.45 -8.93
CA ILE A 117 11.14 3.54 -7.74
C ILE A 117 10.77 2.12 -7.33
N HIS A 118 10.90 1.81 -6.05
CA HIS A 118 10.38 0.57 -5.47
C HIS A 118 9.51 0.88 -4.24
N PHE A 119 8.48 0.07 -4.00
CA PHE A 119 7.62 0.19 -2.84
C PHE A 119 6.73 -1.04 -2.62
N ASN A 120 6.33 -1.18 -1.36
CA ASN A 120 5.18 -1.96 -0.93
C ASN A 120 4.07 -0.99 -0.47
N ALA A 121 2.97 -0.91 -1.24
CA ALA A 121 1.84 -0.03 -0.96
C ALA A 121 0.64 -0.83 -0.42
N VAL A 122 0.09 -0.39 0.71
CA VAL A 122 -0.99 -1.07 1.44
C VAL A 122 -2.17 -0.10 1.62
N GLN A 123 -3.31 -0.41 1.00
CA GLN A 123 -4.58 0.24 1.33
C GLN A 123 -5.07 -0.32 2.66
N ILE A 124 -4.90 0.45 3.73
CA ILE A 124 -5.02 -0.04 5.10
C ILE A 124 -6.44 -0.54 5.42
N LEU A 125 -7.48 0.16 4.95
CA LEU A 125 -8.86 -0.30 5.17
C LEU A 125 -9.20 -1.52 4.33
N TYR A 126 -8.72 -1.58 3.08
CA TYR A 126 -8.88 -2.78 2.24
C TYR A 126 -8.25 -3.98 2.95
N TYR A 127 -7.00 -3.83 3.40
CA TYR A 127 -6.28 -4.85 4.15
C TYR A 127 -7.01 -5.28 5.42
N GLY A 128 -7.61 -4.34 6.15
CA GLY A 128 -8.42 -4.66 7.33
C GLY A 128 -9.74 -5.37 7.05
N PHE A 129 -10.18 -5.48 5.78
CA PHE A 129 -11.47 -6.10 5.41
C PHE A 129 -11.33 -7.41 4.63
N VAL A 130 -10.17 -7.72 4.05
CA VAL A 130 -10.01 -8.91 3.19
C VAL A 130 -10.31 -10.21 3.94
N ASP A 131 -9.99 -10.27 5.23
CA ASP A 131 -10.19 -11.43 6.10
C ASP A 131 -11.67 -11.80 6.27
N ILE A 132 -12.59 -10.84 6.08
CA ILE A 132 -14.03 -11.11 6.09
C ILE A 132 -14.39 -12.02 4.91
N ILE A 133 -13.87 -11.72 3.72
CA ILE A 133 -14.12 -12.51 2.51
C ILE A 133 -13.36 -13.83 2.58
N ASP A 134 -12.10 -13.81 3.03
CA ASP A 134 -11.30 -15.03 3.15
C ASP A 134 -11.87 -16.04 4.16
N SER A 135 -12.70 -15.56 5.10
CA SER A 135 -13.39 -16.41 6.06
C SER A 135 -14.66 -17.09 5.53
N ILE A 136 -15.11 -16.79 4.31
CA ILE A 136 -16.32 -17.36 3.71
C ILE A 136 -15.97 -18.67 3.00
N GLU A 137 -16.63 -19.76 3.39
CA GLU A 137 -16.46 -21.08 2.79
C GLU A 137 -17.11 -21.15 1.39
N GLY A 138 -16.51 -21.94 0.49
CA GLY A 138 -17.07 -22.20 -0.85
C GLY A 138 -16.93 -21.06 -1.85
N LEU A 139 -15.98 -20.14 -1.63
CA LEU A 139 -15.59 -19.14 -2.63
C LEU A 139 -14.63 -19.76 -3.65
N ASP A 140 -15.18 -20.39 -4.69
CA ASP A 140 -14.38 -21.14 -5.68
C ASP A 140 -13.86 -20.27 -6.85
N ALA A 141 -14.22 -18.97 -6.95
CA ALA A 141 -13.68 -18.02 -7.94
C ALA A 141 -13.79 -16.54 -7.51
N ASP A 142 -12.93 -15.67 -8.06
CA ASP A 142 -12.95 -14.19 -8.00
C ASP A 142 -12.94 -13.53 -6.60
N SER A 143 -12.27 -14.15 -5.61
CA SER A 143 -12.16 -13.58 -4.25
C SER A 143 -11.62 -12.15 -4.21
N TYR A 144 -10.74 -11.77 -5.14
CA TYR A 144 -10.19 -10.41 -5.24
C TYR A 144 -11.24 -9.34 -5.60
N GLU A 145 -12.16 -9.66 -6.52
CA GLU A 145 -13.26 -8.75 -6.88
C GLU A 145 -14.26 -8.60 -5.73
N PHE A 146 -14.56 -9.69 -5.00
CA PHE A 146 -15.42 -9.62 -3.83
C PHE A 146 -14.81 -8.79 -2.70
N LYS A 147 -13.50 -8.92 -2.45
CA LYS A 147 -12.75 -8.06 -1.52
C LYS A 147 -12.84 -6.59 -1.92
N ALA A 148 -12.65 -6.30 -3.22
CA ALA A 148 -12.72 -4.94 -3.74
C ALA A 148 -14.12 -4.32 -3.61
N VAL A 149 -15.17 -5.09 -3.93
CA VAL A 149 -16.56 -4.65 -3.82
C VAL A 149 -16.96 -4.44 -2.37
N LEU A 150 -16.58 -5.35 -1.46
CA LEU A 150 -16.82 -5.18 -0.03
C LEU A 150 -16.16 -3.89 0.48
N TYR A 151 -14.90 -3.68 0.13
CA TYR A 151 -14.16 -2.47 0.47
C TYR A 151 -14.86 -1.20 -0.02
N ASP A 152 -15.25 -1.15 -1.29
CA ASP A 152 -15.94 0.00 -1.87
C ASP A 152 -17.27 0.29 -1.16
N VAL A 153 -18.06 -0.75 -0.83
CA VAL A 153 -19.31 -0.59 -0.09
C VAL A 153 -19.06 -0.02 1.30
N LEU A 154 -18.18 -0.65 2.09
CA LEU A 154 -17.96 -0.27 3.48
C LEU A 154 -17.30 1.11 3.61
N LYS A 155 -16.41 1.47 2.69
CA LYS A 155 -15.74 2.77 2.65
C LYS A 155 -16.70 3.93 2.37
N THR A 156 -17.80 3.71 1.65
CA THR A 156 -18.77 4.78 1.34
C THR A 156 -19.65 5.19 2.53
N THR A 157 -19.72 4.36 3.57
CA THR A 157 -20.50 4.64 4.80
C THR A 157 -19.64 4.50 6.06
N PRO A 158 -18.54 5.27 6.13
CA PRO A 158 -17.44 5.01 7.05
C PRO A 158 -17.84 4.94 8.53
N ASP A 159 -18.64 5.90 9.00
CA ASP A 159 -19.05 5.98 10.40
C ASP A 159 -20.02 4.83 10.78
N ALA A 160 -20.89 4.43 9.85
CA ALA A 160 -21.80 3.31 10.06
C ALA A 160 -21.04 1.97 10.09
N THR A 161 -20.05 1.82 9.20
CA THR A 161 -19.13 0.67 9.20
C THR A 161 -18.40 0.56 10.53
N VAL A 162 -17.78 1.66 11.01
CA VAL A 162 -17.06 1.68 12.29
C VAL A 162 -17.99 1.34 13.45
N ALA A 163 -19.19 1.91 13.51
CA ALA A 163 -20.17 1.62 14.55
C ALA A 163 -20.57 0.13 14.57
N HIS A 164 -20.82 -0.45 13.40
CA HIS A 164 -21.15 -1.87 13.27
C HIS A 164 -19.99 -2.76 13.71
N PHE A 165 -18.78 -2.51 13.21
CA PHE A 165 -17.60 -3.31 13.53
C PHE A 165 -17.21 -3.20 15.01
N LYS A 166 -17.37 -2.02 15.61
CA LYS A 166 -17.18 -1.82 17.05
C LYS A 166 -18.16 -2.64 17.88
N LYS A 167 -19.45 -2.67 17.50
CA LYS A 167 -20.49 -3.42 18.23
C LYS A 167 -20.10 -4.88 18.44
N TYR A 168 -19.49 -5.51 17.42
CA TYR A 168 -19.08 -6.92 17.46
C TYR A 168 -17.58 -7.12 17.72
N LYS A 169 -16.88 -6.07 18.17
CA LYS A 169 -15.46 -6.14 18.54
C LYS A 169 -14.54 -6.65 17.42
N TYR A 170 -14.88 -6.37 16.17
CA TYR A 170 -14.08 -6.77 15.00
C TYR A 170 -12.59 -6.41 15.18
N PRO A 171 -11.64 -7.30 14.83
CA PRO A 171 -11.83 -8.62 14.18
C PRO A 171 -11.95 -9.80 15.16
N ASN A 172 -12.54 -9.63 16.35
CA ASN A 172 -12.78 -10.73 17.30
C ASN A 172 -14.27 -11.06 17.42
N ILE A 173 -14.86 -11.54 16.34
CA ILE A 173 -16.28 -11.89 16.29
C ILE A 173 -16.53 -13.18 17.07
N LYS A 174 -17.54 -13.21 17.96
CA LYS A 174 -17.93 -14.44 18.66
C LYS A 174 -18.84 -15.30 17.79
N ASP A 175 -18.77 -16.62 17.95
CA ASP A 175 -19.60 -17.58 17.20
C ASP A 175 -21.09 -17.22 17.21
N ALA A 176 -21.61 -16.87 18.40
CA ALA A 176 -23.01 -16.47 18.59
C ALA A 176 -23.38 -15.16 17.88
N GLU A 177 -22.40 -14.34 17.51
CA GLU A 177 -22.57 -13.02 16.90
C GLU A 177 -22.37 -13.03 15.37
N ILE A 178 -21.80 -14.09 14.79
CA ILE A 178 -21.51 -14.22 13.34
C ILE A 178 -22.72 -13.83 12.50
N LYS A 179 -23.89 -14.41 12.82
CA LYS A 179 -25.13 -14.18 12.09
C LYS A 179 -25.52 -12.69 12.05
N ASP A 180 -25.42 -12.00 13.18
CA ASP A 180 -25.81 -10.60 13.31
C ASP A 180 -24.74 -9.63 12.80
N PHE A 181 -23.47 -10.01 12.89
CA PHE A 181 -22.36 -9.30 12.26
C PHE A 181 -22.52 -9.29 10.73
N ILE A 182 -22.69 -10.47 10.12
CA ILE A 182 -22.89 -10.59 8.67
C ILE A 182 -24.18 -9.91 8.21
N LYS A 183 -25.26 -9.96 9.01
CA LYS A 183 -26.51 -9.25 8.70
C LYS A 183 -26.33 -7.74 8.53
N GLY A 184 -25.44 -7.10 9.30
CA GLY A 184 -25.17 -5.67 9.11
C GLY A 184 -24.31 -5.38 7.87
N ILE A 185 -23.38 -6.26 7.52
CA ILE A 185 -22.64 -6.14 6.24
C ILE A 185 -23.60 -6.30 5.06
N LEU A 186 -24.49 -7.29 5.10
CA LEU A 186 -25.56 -7.46 4.12
C LEU A 186 -26.44 -6.22 4.00
N TYR A 187 -26.73 -5.53 5.09
CA TYR A 187 -27.47 -4.27 5.05
C TYR A 187 -26.71 -3.21 4.21
N PHE A 188 -25.41 -3.00 4.46
CA PHE A 188 -24.61 -2.06 3.66
C PHE A 188 -24.55 -2.44 2.17
N VAL A 189 -24.37 -3.72 1.86
CA VAL A 189 -24.37 -4.22 0.48
C VAL A 189 -25.72 -3.98 -0.20
N ASN A 190 -26.83 -4.29 0.47
CA ASN A 190 -28.18 -4.04 -0.07
C ASN A 190 -28.44 -2.54 -0.30
N GLN A 191 -28.02 -1.67 0.62
CA GLN A 191 -28.14 -0.21 0.43
C GLN A 191 -27.35 0.26 -0.80
N SER A 192 -26.15 -0.29 -1.01
CA SER A 192 -25.33 0.00 -2.20
C SER A 192 -26.01 -0.48 -3.49
N ILE A 193 -26.57 -1.69 -3.51
CA ILE A 193 -27.33 -2.23 -4.66
C ILE A 193 -28.55 -1.35 -4.97
N ASN A 194 -29.31 -0.96 -3.95
CA ASN A 194 -30.48 -0.11 -4.12
C ASN A 194 -30.08 1.26 -4.70
N ALA A 195 -28.97 1.85 -4.23
CA ALA A 195 -28.46 3.10 -4.76
C ALA A 195 -28.04 2.99 -6.25
N ASP A 196 -27.46 1.87 -6.67
CA ASP A 196 -27.15 1.62 -8.08
C ASP A 196 -28.43 1.48 -8.91
N ALA A 197 -29.42 0.74 -8.41
CA ALA A 197 -30.70 0.52 -9.09
C ALA A 197 -31.47 1.84 -9.33
N THR A 198 -31.42 2.80 -8.38
CA THR A 198 -32.02 4.14 -8.59
C THR A 198 -31.39 4.92 -9.75
N LYS A 199 -30.19 4.53 -10.18
CA LYS A 199 -29.46 5.11 -11.32
C LYS A 199 -29.51 4.20 -12.56
N SER A 200 -30.35 3.16 -12.55
CA SER A 200 -30.42 2.13 -13.59
C SER A 200 -29.08 1.41 -13.85
N LEU A 201 -28.25 1.29 -12.81
CA LEU A 201 -26.99 0.56 -12.86
C LEU A 201 -27.16 -0.83 -12.23
N ILE A 202 -26.49 -1.83 -12.81
CA ILE A 202 -26.42 -3.19 -12.27
C ILE A 202 -24.95 -3.56 -12.10
N CYS A 203 -24.56 -3.93 -10.89
CA CYS A 203 -23.24 -4.46 -10.58
C CYS A 203 -23.37 -5.95 -10.19
N PRO A 204 -23.10 -6.90 -11.11
CA PRO A 204 -23.21 -8.33 -10.83
C PRO A 204 -22.38 -8.76 -9.61
N HIS A 205 -21.17 -8.24 -9.45
CA HIS A 205 -20.31 -8.58 -8.31
C HIS A 205 -20.92 -8.22 -6.95
N LYS A 206 -21.74 -7.15 -6.83
CA LYS A 206 -22.48 -6.84 -5.60
C LYS A 206 -23.57 -7.87 -5.31
N LEU A 207 -24.25 -8.39 -6.34
CA LEU A 207 -25.28 -9.42 -6.20
C LEU A 207 -24.66 -10.76 -5.76
N PHE A 208 -23.53 -11.14 -6.35
CA PHE A 208 -22.78 -12.33 -5.94
C PHE A 208 -22.21 -12.19 -4.53
N LEU A 209 -21.62 -11.04 -4.19
CA LEU A 209 -21.14 -10.78 -2.83
C LEU A 209 -22.29 -10.91 -1.81
N LYS A 210 -23.48 -10.38 -2.11
CA LYS A 210 -24.67 -10.55 -1.27
C LYS A 210 -24.98 -12.04 -1.06
N GLN A 211 -24.96 -12.86 -2.11
CA GLN A 211 -25.20 -14.30 -1.98
C GLN A 211 -24.13 -14.99 -1.11
N CYS A 212 -22.86 -14.63 -1.29
CA CYS A 212 -21.76 -15.16 -0.49
C CYS A 212 -21.94 -14.84 1.00
N LEU A 213 -22.33 -13.60 1.31
CA LEU A 213 -22.61 -13.17 2.68
C LEU A 213 -23.87 -13.86 3.27
N GLU A 214 -24.91 -14.12 2.47
CA GLU A 214 -26.08 -14.89 2.93
C GLU A 214 -25.70 -16.33 3.33
N ASN A 215 -24.74 -16.95 2.61
CA ASN A 215 -24.19 -18.25 2.97
C ASN A 215 -23.34 -18.16 4.25
N ALA A 216 -22.42 -17.18 4.31
CA ALA A 216 -21.53 -16.95 5.45
C ALA A 216 -22.30 -16.73 6.76
N ARG A 217 -23.49 -16.14 6.70
CA ARG A 217 -24.36 -15.92 7.87
C ARG A 217 -24.72 -17.21 8.62
N ASN A 218 -24.71 -18.36 7.93
CA ASN A 218 -25.05 -19.66 8.51
C ASN A 218 -23.81 -20.51 8.82
N GLN A 219 -22.60 -19.99 8.59
CA GLN A 219 -21.36 -20.67 8.97
C GLN A 219 -21.21 -20.74 10.47
N LYS A 220 -20.49 -21.77 10.94
CA LYS A 220 -20.15 -21.92 12.36
C LYS A 220 -19.02 -21.00 12.79
N ASN A 221 -18.11 -20.69 11.87
CA ASN A 221 -16.92 -19.88 12.11
C ASN A 221 -16.65 -18.94 10.92
N LEU A 222 -15.86 -17.91 11.19
CA LEU A 222 -15.26 -17.00 10.22
C LEU A 222 -13.77 -16.89 10.56
N ILE A 223 -13.01 -17.93 10.18
CA ILE A 223 -11.71 -18.29 10.79
C ILE A 223 -10.66 -17.18 10.87
N PHE A 224 -10.67 -16.18 9.99
CA PHE A 224 -9.69 -15.10 9.98
C PHE A 224 -10.13 -13.86 10.76
N ILE A 225 -11.37 -13.82 11.27
CA ILE A 225 -11.92 -12.70 12.04
C ILE A 225 -12.49 -13.15 13.40
N GLN A 226 -11.87 -14.18 13.97
CA GLN A 226 -12.17 -14.70 15.30
C GLN A 226 -10.87 -14.89 16.09
N ASP A 227 -10.96 -14.86 17.41
CA ASP A 227 -9.81 -15.02 18.32
C ASP A 227 -8.66 -14.02 18.14
N GLU A 228 -8.92 -12.91 17.46
CA GLU A 228 -8.00 -11.79 17.30
C GLU A 228 -8.09 -10.76 18.44
N THR A 229 -7.17 -9.79 18.46
CA THR A 229 -7.25 -8.66 19.41
C THR A 229 -8.49 -7.79 19.09
N PRO A 230 -9.43 -7.60 20.05
CA PRO A 230 -10.59 -6.74 19.84
C PRO A 230 -10.21 -5.32 19.40
N HIS A 231 -10.89 -4.79 18.38
CA HIS A 231 -10.73 -3.41 17.88
C HIS A 231 -9.39 -3.09 17.22
N GLU A 232 -8.53 -4.09 16.99
CA GLU A 232 -7.30 -3.97 16.21
C GLU A 232 -7.54 -4.56 14.81
N TRP A 233 -7.95 -3.72 13.86
CA TRP A 233 -8.33 -4.15 12.51
C TRP A 233 -7.12 -4.52 11.67
N VAL A 234 -6.00 -3.83 11.88
CA VAL A 234 -4.71 -4.15 11.28
C VAL A 234 -3.67 -4.05 12.39
N LYS A 235 -2.92 -5.13 12.58
CA LYS A 235 -1.78 -5.21 13.50
C LYS A 235 -0.69 -4.22 13.11
N ASP A 236 0.38 -4.18 13.89
CA ASP A 236 1.47 -3.26 13.60
C ASP A 236 2.14 -3.51 12.24
N TYR A 237 2.60 -2.43 11.62
CA TYR A 237 3.13 -2.43 10.25
C TYR A 237 4.54 -3.02 10.12
N LEU A 238 5.13 -3.55 11.21
CA LEU A 238 6.43 -4.23 11.19
C LEU A 238 6.47 -5.39 10.19
N GLN A 239 5.32 -6.05 9.99
CA GLN A 239 5.20 -7.14 9.04
C GLN A 239 5.59 -6.74 7.61
N PHE A 240 5.37 -5.48 7.21
CA PHE A 240 5.74 -5.00 5.88
C PHE A 240 7.26 -4.80 5.77
N TYR A 241 7.93 -4.36 6.83
CA TYR A 241 9.40 -4.36 6.90
C TYR A 241 9.98 -5.77 6.85
N ARG A 242 9.39 -6.71 7.61
CA ARG A 242 9.82 -8.12 7.58
C ARG A 242 9.69 -8.70 6.17
N GLN A 243 8.57 -8.42 5.49
CA GLN A 243 8.35 -8.89 4.13
C GLN A 243 9.47 -8.42 3.19
N GLU A 244 9.83 -7.13 3.21
CA GLU A 244 10.91 -6.58 2.38
C GLU A 244 12.27 -7.23 2.72
N ILE A 245 12.62 -7.31 4.00
CA ILE A 245 13.90 -7.89 4.47
C ILE A 245 14.04 -9.36 4.05
N ILE A 246 12.96 -10.13 4.15
CA ILE A 246 12.95 -11.55 3.78
C ILE A 246 13.00 -11.72 2.26
N THR A 247 12.18 -10.98 1.53
CA THR A 247 12.08 -11.08 0.06
C THR A 247 13.39 -10.68 -0.59
N PHE A 248 13.94 -9.52 -0.23
CA PHE A 248 15.13 -8.95 -0.88
C PHE A 248 16.44 -9.30 -0.18
N ARG A 249 16.59 -10.55 0.27
CA ARG A 249 17.79 -11.00 1.03
C ARG A 249 19.13 -10.90 0.28
N HIS A 250 19.09 -10.74 -1.04
CA HIS A 250 20.28 -10.62 -1.90
C HIS A 250 20.61 -9.16 -2.25
N LYS A 251 19.78 -8.20 -1.82
CA LYS A 251 19.94 -6.76 -2.03
C LYS A 251 20.43 -6.10 -0.76
N THR A 252 20.94 -4.88 -0.88
CA THR A 252 21.27 -4.01 0.26
C THR A 252 20.08 -3.10 0.55
N LEU A 253 19.54 -3.15 1.77
CA LEU A 253 18.35 -2.40 2.16
C LEU A 253 18.72 -1.32 3.19
N LEU A 254 18.49 -0.06 2.86
CA LEU A 254 18.81 1.08 3.71
C LEU A 254 17.52 1.80 4.09
N PHE A 255 17.10 1.67 5.35
CA PHE A 255 15.87 2.27 5.88
C PHE A 255 16.13 3.60 6.58
N ASP A 256 15.20 4.56 6.53
CA ASP A 256 15.18 5.69 7.46
C ASP A 256 15.02 5.19 8.90
N GLU A 257 15.56 5.94 9.86
CA GLU A 257 15.49 5.56 11.26
C GLU A 257 14.05 5.52 11.78
N GLU A 258 13.56 4.32 12.10
CA GLU A 258 12.32 4.16 12.87
C GLU A 258 12.57 3.34 14.14
N LYS A 259 12.59 4.01 15.31
CA LYS A 259 13.08 3.42 16.57
C LYS A 259 12.27 2.21 17.03
N GLN A 260 10.95 2.21 16.81
CA GLN A 260 10.11 1.09 17.25
C GLN A 260 10.31 -0.13 16.36
N VAL A 261 10.41 0.08 15.04
CA VAL A 261 10.71 -0.98 14.07
C VAL A 261 12.08 -1.58 14.34
N GLN A 262 13.10 -0.72 14.51
CA GLN A 262 14.48 -1.11 14.83
C GLN A 262 14.57 -2.00 16.08
N ALA A 263 13.96 -1.56 17.18
CA ALA A 263 13.97 -2.31 18.43
C ALA A 263 13.31 -3.69 18.27
N ARG A 264 12.20 -3.76 17.52
CA ARG A 264 11.48 -5.02 17.31
C ARG A 264 12.22 -5.99 16.39
N LEU A 265 12.69 -5.54 15.22
CA LEU A 265 13.50 -6.37 14.33
C LEU A 265 14.76 -6.90 15.02
N SER A 266 15.43 -6.06 15.82
CA SER A 266 16.62 -6.47 16.58
C SER A 266 16.31 -7.58 17.58
N SER A 267 15.14 -7.55 18.22
CA SER A 267 14.73 -8.59 19.17
C SER A 267 14.35 -9.92 18.53
N GLU A 268 13.90 -9.91 17.26
CA GLU A 268 13.54 -11.14 16.53
C GLU A 268 14.73 -12.02 16.17
N ASN A 269 15.91 -11.40 15.97
CA ASN A 269 17.13 -12.09 15.55
C ASN A 269 16.89 -12.99 14.33
N LEU A 270 16.41 -12.38 13.23
CA LEU A 270 16.12 -13.09 11.97
C LEU A 270 17.38 -13.77 11.42
N LYS A 271 17.25 -15.04 11.03
CA LYS A 271 18.34 -15.86 10.51
C LYS A 271 17.97 -16.52 9.20
N TYR A 272 18.95 -16.77 8.35
CA TYR A 272 18.84 -17.65 7.18
C TYR A 272 19.93 -18.72 7.28
N GLU A 273 19.53 -19.98 7.36
CA GLU A 273 20.45 -21.12 7.55
C GLU A 273 21.35 -20.94 8.79
N GLY A 274 20.73 -20.53 9.90
CA GLY A 274 21.41 -20.28 11.16
C GLY A 274 22.28 -19.01 11.21
N LYS A 275 22.48 -18.28 10.10
CA LYS A 275 23.26 -17.03 10.05
C LYS A 275 22.34 -15.82 10.16
N ALA A 276 22.74 -14.82 10.95
CA ALA A 276 21.99 -13.57 11.07
C ALA A 276 21.89 -12.85 9.72
N LEU A 277 20.72 -12.26 9.44
CA LEU A 277 20.56 -11.38 8.29
C LEU A 277 21.31 -10.05 8.54
N CYS A 278 22.18 -9.67 7.62
CA CYS A 278 23.04 -8.48 7.74
C CYS A 278 23.03 -7.59 6.49
N HIS A 279 22.05 -7.79 5.60
CA HIS A 279 21.90 -7.07 4.33
C HIS A 279 21.02 -5.83 4.45
N TYR A 280 20.57 -5.48 5.66
CA TYR A 280 19.79 -4.27 5.93
C TYR A 280 20.37 -3.45 7.08
N SER A 281 20.17 -2.13 7.01
CA SER A 281 20.53 -1.19 8.08
C SER A 281 19.59 0.01 8.13
N PHE A 282 19.67 0.76 9.22
CA PHE A 282 18.92 2.01 9.43
C PHE A 282 19.89 3.20 9.38
N CYS A 283 19.48 4.30 8.74
CA CYS A 283 20.32 5.45 8.44
C CYS A 283 19.63 6.75 8.83
N ASP A 284 20.37 7.70 9.41
CA ASP A 284 19.88 9.04 9.70
C ASP A 284 19.66 9.85 8.42
N SER A 285 18.39 10.16 8.11
CA SER A 285 18.00 10.96 6.94
C SER A 285 18.73 12.29 6.83
N SER A 286 19.15 12.91 7.95
CA SER A 286 19.84 14.21 7.94
C SER A 286 21.19 14.16 7.23
N THR A 287 21.78 12.96 7.11
CA THR A 287 23.07 12.71 6.47
C THR A 287 22.98 11.88 5.19
N ASN A 288 21.80 11.36 4.83
CA ASN A 288 21.62 10.50 3.66
C ASN A 288 20.61 11.09 2.66
N ALA A 289 21.12 11.52 1.50
CA ALA A 289 20.32 12.15 0.45
C ALA A 289 19.29 11.19 -0.16
N MET A 290 19.63 9.92 -0.31
CA MET A 290 18.76 8.93 -0.92
C MET A 290 17.59 8.56 -0.01
N ILE A 291 17.77 8.62 1.31
CA ILE A 291 16.67 8.51 2.28
C ILE A 291 15.74 9.72 2.20
N GLN A 292 16.26 10.95 2.12
CA GLN A 292 15.41 12.14 1.92
C GLN A 292 14.63 12.10 0.59
N LEU A 293 15.26 11.57 -0.47
CA LEU A 293 14.59 11.36 -1.74
C LEU A 293 13.48 10.30 -1.60
N SER A 294 13.72 9.24 -0.81
CA SER A 294 12.76 8.19 -0.52
C SER A 294 11.54 8.72 0.24
N ASP A 295 11.71 9.53 1.30
CA ASP A 295 10.63 10.27 2.00
C ASP A 295 9.73 10.99 1.00
N TYR A 296 10.36 11.75 0.10
CA TYR A 296 9.66 12.55 -0.89
C TYR A 296 8.87 11.67 -1.87
N ILE A 297 9.44 10.56 -2.32
CA ILE A 297 8.81 9.64 -3.27
C ILE A 297 7.64 8.90 -2.63
N VAL A 298 7.81 8.32 -1.44
CA VAL A 298 6.68 7.66 -0.75
C VAL A 298 5.57 8.65 -0.41
N GLY A 299 5.91 9.91 -0.15
CA GLY A 299 4.94 11.01 0.01
C GLY A 299 4.14 11.33 -1.27
N ILE A 300 4.78 11.30 -2.45
CA ILE A 300 4.09 11.45 -3.75
C ILE A 300 3.18 10.25 -3.99
N LEU A 301 3.72 9.03 -3.85
CA LEU A 301 3.01 7.78 -4.10
C LEU A 301 1.78 7.64 -3.21
N ARG A 302 1.87 8.04 -1.93
CA ARG A 302 0.73 7.99 -1.01
C ARG A 302 -0.44 8.80 -1.54
N LYS A 303 -0.18 10.01 -2.03
CA LYS A 303 -1.22 10.87 -2.61
C LYS A 303 -1.71 10.34 -3.95
N TYR A 304 -0.83 9.77 -4.76
CA TYR A 304 -1.20 9.12 -6.01
C TYR A 304 -2.19 7.98 -5.74
N PHE A 305 -1.92 7.07 -4.80
CA PHE A 305 -2.86 6.00 -4.46
C PHE A 305 -4.15 6.49 -3.82
N MET A 306 -4.12 7.52 -2.98
CA MET A 306 -5.35 8.17 -2.48
C MET A 306 -6.19 8.76 -3.63
N PHE A 307 -5.54 9.35 -4.63
CA PHE A 307 -6.18 9.88 -5.83
C PHE A 307 -6.77 8.77 -6.70
N LEU A 308 -6.02 7.69 -6.91
CA LEU A 308 -6.46 6.51 -7.65
C LEU A 308 -7.59 5.79 -6.95
N ASP A 309 -7.71 5.84 -5.62
CA ASP A 309 -8.76 5.14 -4.86
C ASP A 309 -10.16 5.79 -4.96
N ARG A 310 -10.34 6.72 -5.90
CA ARG A 310 -11.63 7.34 -6.26
C ARG A 310 -12.23 6.64 -7.48
N LEU A 311 -13.50 6.89 -7.76
CA LEU A 311 -14.15 6.33 -8.96
C LEU A 311 -13.43 6.75 -10.23
N GLN A 312 -13.18 5.80 -11.14
CA GLN A 312 -12.39 6.03 -12.35
C GLN A 312 -12.86 7.24 -13.18
N PRO A 313 -14.17 7.46 -13.43
CA PRO A 313 -14.61 8.65 -14.17
C PRO A 313 -14.23 9.99 -13.53
N LYS A 314 -14.10 10.04 -12.19
CA LYS A 314 -13.62 11.25 -11.49
C LYS A 314 -12.11 11.42 -11.64
N VAL A 315 -11.38 10.31 -11.66
CA VAL A 315 -9.93 10.31 -11.87
C VAL A 315 -9.63 10.76 -13.30
N ASP A 316 -10.33 10.20 -14.30
CA ASP A 316 -10.20 10.58 -15.71
C ASP A 316 -10.54 12.06 -15.91
N ALA A 317 -11.66 12.54 -15.35
CA ALA A 317 -12.05 13.95 -15.46
C ALA A 317 -11.02 14.91 -14.83
N ASP A 318 -10.40 14.53 -13.71
CA ASP A 318 -9.32 15.33 -13.12
C ASP A 318 -8.09 15.36 -14.05
N ILE A 319 -7.68 14.22 -14.60
CA ILE A 319 -6.54 14.12 -15.52
C ILE A 319 -6.77 14.96 -16.78
N ASP A 320 -7.97 14.89 -17.37
CA ASP A 320 -8.34 15.68 -18.55
C ASP A 320 -8.32 17.20 -18.26
N SER A 321 -8.44 17.59 -16.99
CA SER A 321 -8.39 18.99 -16.55
C SER A 321 -7.01 19.47 -16.11
N PHE A 322 -5.98 18.61 -16.13
CA PHE A 322 -4.64 18.97 -15.70
C PHE A 322 -4.07 20.13 -16.52
N ASP A 323 -3.43 21.08 -15.83
CA ASP A 323 -2.59 22.06 -16.50
C ASP A 323 -1.30 21.40 -17.03
N LYS A 324 -0.53 22.15 -17.83
CA LYS A 324 0.69 21.64 -18.46
C LYS A 324 1.73 21.11 -17.45
N VAL A 325 1.83 21.72 -16.27
CA VAL A 325 2.80 21.29 -15.25
C VAL A 325 2.30 20.02 -14.58
N GLN A 326 1.00 19.94 -14.30
CA GLN A 326 0.39 18.76 -13.72
C GLN A 326 0.51 17.55 -14.66
N MET A 327 0.17 17.72 -15.93
CA MET A 327 0.27 16.65 -16.92
C MET A 327 1.72 16.18 -17.08
N LYS A 328 2.68 17.11 -17.22
CA LYS A 328 4.11 16.76 -17.29
C LYS A 328 4.57 15.94 -16.09
N ASN A 329 4.21 16.35 -14.87
CA ASN A 329 4.60 15.62 -13.66
C ASN A 329 3.90 14.26 -13.55
N PHE A 330 2.66 14.16 -14.04
CA PHE A 330 1.91 12.93 -14.08
C PHE A 330 2.49 11.92 -15.07
N GLU A 331 2.78 12.35 -16.30
CA GLU A 331 3.48 11.54 -17.32
C GLU A 331 4.84 11.08 -16.80
N LEU A 332 5.63 12.00 -16.24
CA LEU A 332 6.94 11.68 -15.72
C LEU A 332 6.91 10.65 -14.58
N LEU A 333 5.96 10.76 -13.65
CA LEU A 333 5.76 9.76 -12.61
C LEU A 333 5.41 8.39 -13.21
N ASN A 334 4.41 8.32 -14.11
CA ASN A 334 3.98 7.06 -14.71
C ASN A 334 5.09 6.43 -15.57
N LYS A 335 5.89 7.24 -16.25
CA LYS A 335 7.08 6.80 -16.99
C LYS A 335 8.12 6.15 -16.09
N ILE A 336 8.43 6.78 -14.95
CA ILE A 336 9.36 6.21 -13.96
C ILE A 336 8.80 4.90 -13.40
N LEU A 337 7.51 4.83 -13.07
CA LEU A 337 6.86 3.61 -12.58
C LEU A 337 6.92 2.48 -13.62
N LYS A 338 6.61 2.78 -14.89
CA LYS A 338 6.71 1.82 -16.00
C LYS A 338 8.14 1.28 -16.15
N ARG A 339 9.12 2.19 -16.19
CA ARG A 339 10.54 1.84 -16.28
C ARG A 339 10.99 0.99 -15.09
N SER A 340 10.49 1.28 -13.89
CA SER A 340 10.82 0.52 -12.67
C SER A 340 10.26 -0.90 -12.71
N LEU A 341 9.00 -1.07 -13.15
CA LEU A 341 8.38 -2.38 -13.38
C LEU A 341 9.13 -3.22 -14.42
N GLN A 342 9.56 -2.59 -15.51
CA GLN A 342 10.32 -3.26 -16.58
C GLN A 342 11.73 -3.66 -16.11
N TYR A 343 12.36 -2.83 -15.27
CA TYR A 343 13.69 -3.10 -14.73
C TYR A 343 13.68 -4.25 -13.72
N ASN A 344 12.72 -4.20 -12.78
CA ASN A 344 12.51 -5.25 -11.80
C ASN A 344 11.00 -5.31 -11.43
N PRO A 345 10.25 -6.34 -11.86
CA PRO A 345 8.82 -6.44 -11.60
C PRO A 345 8.48 -6.59 -10.11
N LEU A 346 9.46 -6.93 -9.27
CA LEU A 346 9.30 -7.02 -7.82
C LEU A 346 9.33 -5.65 -7.13
N PHE A 347 9.76 -4.58 -7.81
CA PHE A 347 9.85 -3.24 -7.21
C PHE A 347 8.48 -2.65 -6.88
N ILE A 348 7.41 -3.06 -7.55
CA ILE A 348 6.07 -2.56 -7.25
C ILE A 348 5.23 -3.69 -6.66
N HIS A 349 5.11 -3.68 -5.33
CA HIS A 349 4.22 -4.56 -4.60
C HIS A 349 3.02 -3.79 -4.06
N THR A 350 1.82 -4.35 -4.20
CA THR A 350 0.58 -3.69 -3.80
C THR A 350 -0.37 -4.63 -3.06
N ILE A 351 -0.78 -4.23 -1.87
CA ILE A 351 -1.87 -4.84 -1.09
C ILE A 351 -3.05 -3.85 -1.12
N MET A 352 -3.81 -3.89 -2.21
CA MET A 352 -4.88 -2.93 -2.46
C MET A 352 -6.03 -3.55 -3.24
N SER A 353 -7.16 -2.85 -3.27
CA SER A 353 -8.31 -3.20 -4.10
C SER A 353 -7.88 -3.39 -5.55
N VAL A 354 -8.36 -4.46 -6.18
CA VAL A 354 -8.09 -4.73 -7.60
C VAL A 354 -8.60 -3.59 -8.49
N HIS A 355 -9.62 -2.84 -8.05
CA HIS A 355 -10.07 -1.63 -8.73
C HIS A 355 -8.98 -0.54 -8.73
N CYS A 356 -8.28 -0.35 -7.61
CA CYS A 356 -7.19 0.62 -7.51
C CYS A 356 -5.97 0.17 -8.33
N LYS A 357 -5.60 -1.12 -8.22
CA LYS A 357 -4.50 -1.71 -8.99
C LYS A 357 -4.72 -1.60 -10.51
N LYS A 358 -5.90 -1.95 -11.00
CA LYS A 358 -6.26 -1.83 -12.43
C LYS A 358 -6.14 -0.39 -12.95
N LYS A 359 -6.50 0.62 -12.13
CA LYS A 359 -6.29 2.04 -12.48
C LYS A 359 -4.82 2.41 -12.54
N MET A 360 -4.01 1.96 -11.58
CA MET A 360 -2.57 2.18 -11.63
C MET A 360 -1.98 1.61 -12.93
N ASP A 361 -2.31 0.36 -13.26
CA ASP A 361 -1.81 -0.30 -14.47
C ASP A 361 -2.26 0.44 -15.73
N LEU A 362 -3.55 0.81 -15.81
CA LEU A 362 -4.11 1.60 -16.91
C LEU A 362 -3.35 2.92 -17.13
N TYR A 363 -3.05 3.66 -16.07
CA TYR A 363 -2.40 4.97 -16.19
C TYR A 363 -0.89 4.88 -16.39
N ILE A 364 -0.23 3.86 -15.85
CA ILE A 364 1.16 3.53 -16.18
C ILE A 364 1.27 3.22 -17.68
N ASP A 365 0.38 2.41 -18.23
CA ASP A 365 0.38 2.06 -19.65
C ASP A 365 0.08 3.28 -20.53
N LYS A 366 -0.94 4.08 -20.15
CA LYS A 366 -1.40 5.23 -20.96
C LYS A 366 -0.43 6.42 -20.94
N TYR A 367 0.21 6.69 -19.80
CA TYR A 367 1.00 7.92 -19.59
C TYR A 367 2.48 7.66 -19.32
N GLY A 368 2.92 6.40 -19.35
CA GLY A 368 4.31 6.01 -19.14
C GLY A 368 5.12 5.78 -20.41
N GLU A 369 4.59 6.10 -21.59
CA GLU A 369 5.33 6.04 -22.86
C GLU A 369 6.31 7.22 -23.02
N ASP A 370 7.29 7.07 -23.92
CA ASP A 370 8.32 8.07 -24.24
C ASP A 370 7.84 9.26 -25.08
#